data_AF-A0A2D1ABY2-F1
#
_entry.id   AF-A0A2D1ABY2-F1
#
_cell.length_a   1.000
_cell.length_b   1.000
_cell.length_c   1.000
_cell.angle_alpha   90.00
_cell.angle_beta   90.00
_cell.angle_gamma   90.00
#
_symmetry.space_group_name_H-M   'P 1'
#
loop_
_entity.id
_entity.type
_entity.pdbx_description
1 polymer ?
#
loop_
_entity_poly.entity_id
_entity_poly.type
_entity_poly.pdbx_seq_one_letter_code
_entity_poly.pdbx_strand_id
1 'polypeptide(L)' 'ANEIIAAANVYTIKKHGPDRVVGFSPIPAMSMVSYAAGSRYLSLIGGVCMSFYDWYCD' A
#
# COMPACT_ATOMS: atom_id res chain seq x y z
N ALA A 1 -11.88 13.86 0.21
CA ALA A 1 -10.58 13.16 0.33
C ALA A 1 -10.43 12.00 -0.66
N ASN A 2 -11.41 11.08 -0.75
CA ASN A 2 -11.29 9.88 -1.60
C ASN A 2 -11.01 10.18 -3.08
N GLU A 3 -11.65 11.19 -3.66
CA GLU A 3 -11.49 11.53 -5.07
C GLU A 3 -10.06 11.93 -5.43
N ILE A 4 -9.42 12.77 -4.60
CA ILE A 4 -8.05 13.22 -4.88
C ILE A 4 -7.02 12.08 -4.70
N ILE A 5 -7.25 11.18 -3.74
CA ILE A 5 -6.41 9.98 -3.55
C ILE A 5 -6.53 9.07 -4.78
N ALA A 6 -7.75 8.79 -5.23
CA ALA A 6 -8.00 7.96 -6.40
C ALA A 6 -7.40 8.58 -7.68
N ALA A 7 -7.58 9.89 -7.89
CA ALA A 7 -7.04 10.60 -9.04
C ALA A 7 -5.50 10.55 -9.07
N ALA A 8 -4.84 10.76 -7.92
CA ALA A 8 -3.39 10.67 -7.79
C ALA A 8 -2.88 9.25 -8.07
N ASN A 9 -3.55 8.22 -7.55
CA ASN A 9 -3.21 6.82 -7.82
C ASN A 9 -3.35 6.49 -9.30
N VAL A 10 -4.47 6.84 -9.93
CA VAL A 10 -4.68 6.60 -11.38
C VAL A 10 -3.64 7.31 -12.23
N TYR A 11 -3.36 8.59 -11.94
CA TYR A 11 -2.35 9.36 -12.67
C TYR A 11 -0.96 8.72 -12.56
N THR A 12 -0.56 8.36 -11.34
CA THR A 12 0.75 7.76 -11.07
C THR A 12 0.89 6.40 -11.73
N ILE A 13 -0.10 5.52 -11.57
CA ILE A 13 -0.14 4.20 -12.21
C ILE A 13 0.00 4.34 -13.73
N LYS A 14 -0.82 5.22 -14.34
CA LYS A 14 -0.84 5.41 -15.79
C LYS A 14 0.45 5.99 -16.34
N LYS A 15 1.10 6.91 -15.63
CA LYS A 15 2.26 7.65 -16.12
C LYS A 15 3.60 6.98 -15.77
N HIS A 16 3.68 6.32 -14.62
CA HIS A 16 4.94 5.88 -14.02
C HIS A 16 4.99 4.40 -13.62
N GLY A 17 3.86 3.69 -13.72
CA GLY A 17 3.73 2.30 -13.28
C GLY A 17 3.09 2.17 -11.89
N PRO A 18 2.44 1.03 -11.60
CA PRO A 18 1.72 0.83 -10.36
C PRO A 18 2.61 0.68 -9.13
N ASP A 19 3.85 0.23 -9.33
CA ASP A 19 4.90 0.09 -8.33
C ASP A 19 5.42 1.44 -7.79
N ARG A 20 4.87 2.58 -8.25
CA ARG A 20 5.16 3.93 -7.72
C ARG A 20 4.12 4.38 -6.69
N VAL A 21 3.14 3.52 -6.40
CA VAL A 21 2.20 3.66 -5.30
C VAL A 21 2.60 2.67 -4.21
N VAL A 22 2.98 3.19 -3.04
CA VAL A 22 3.52 2.39 -1.93
C VAL A 22 2.65 2.54 -0.69
N GLY A 23 2.61 1.50 0.14
CA GLY A 23 2.03 1.58 1.47
C GLY A 23 2.87 0.84 2.50
N PHE A 24 2.94 1.44 3.69
CA PHE A 24 3.61 0.89 4.85
C PHE A 24 2.61 0.76 5.98
N SER A 25 2.42 -0.47 6.45
CA SER A 25 1.62 -0.81 7.63
C SER A 25 2.33 -2.00 8.29
N PRO A 26 2.77 -1.90 9.55
CA PRO A 26 3.54 -2.96 10.18
C PRO A 26 2.65 -3.94 10.96
N ILE A 27 3.24 -5.08 11.38
CA ILE A 27 2.73 -6.00 12.40
C ILE A 27 1.25 -6.38 12.20
N PRO A 28 0.92 -7.23 11.20
CA PRO A 28 -0.45 -7.69 10.96
C PRO A 28 -1.07 -8.44 12.15
N ALA A 29 -0.26 -9.04 13.02
CA ALA A 29 -0.74 -9.81 14.18
C ALA A 29 -1.51 -8.96 15.21
N MET A 30 -1.28 -7.65 15.27
CA MET A 30 -1.96 -6.76 16.23
C MET A 30 -3.38 -6.37 15.77
N SER A 31 -3.61 -6.32 14.46
CA SER A 31 -4.95 -6.12 13.88
C SER A 31 -4.98 -6.59 12.42
N MET A 32 -5.27 -7.87 12.23
CA MET A 32 -5.14 -8.54 10.92
C MET A 32 -5.97 -7.87 9.83
N VAL A 33 -7.23 -7.53 10.12
CA VAL A 33 -8.14 -6.95 9.12
C VAL A 33 -7.76 -5.50 8.81
N SER A 34 -7.33 -4.73 9.81
CA SER A 34 -6.86 -3.35 9.58
C SER A 34 -5.64 -3.32 8.67
N TYR A 35 -4.68 -4.24 8.88
CA TYR A 35 -3.54 -4.40 7.96
C TYR A 35 -4.01 -4.85 6.56
N ALA A 36 -4.88 -5.86 6.50
CA ALA A 36 -5.35 -6.44 5.25
C ALA A 36 -6.13 -5.46 4.37
N ALA A 37 -6.81 -4.47 4.97
CA ALA A 37 -7.58 -3.46 4.23
C ALA A 37 -6.68 -2.66 3.26
N GLY A 38 -5.52 -2.20 3.74
CA GLY A 38 -4.57 -1.44 2.92
C GLY A 38 -3.78 -2.33 1.95
N SER A 39 -3.25 -3.45 2.45
CA SER A 39 -2.44 -4.35 1.62
C SER A 39 -3.24 -4.97 0.48
N ARG A 40 -4.49 -5.38 0.72
CA ARG A 40 -5.38 -5.86 -0.36
C ARG A 40 -5.60 -4.80 -1.43
N TYR A 41 -5.88 -3.56 -1.05
CA TYR A 41 -6.09 -2.46 -2.00
C TYR A 41 -4.85 -2.26 -2.89
N LEU A 42 -3.67 -2.16 -2.27
CA LEU A 42 -2.41 -1.96 -2.98
C LEU A 42 -2.07 -3.15 -3.90
N SER A 43 -2.16 -4.38 -3.40
CA SER A 43 -1.87 -5.57 -4.20
C SER A 43 -2.80 -5.71 -5.42
N LEU A 44 -4.08 -5.33 -5.30
CA LEU A 44 -5.02 -5.36 -6.42
C LEU A 44 -4.72 -4.34 -7.52
N ILE A 45 -4.20 -3.16 -7.14
CA ILE A 45 -3.80 -2.12 -8.12
C ILE A 45 -2.34 -2.27 -8.59
N GLY A 46 -1.60 -3.25 -8.05
CA GLY A 46 -0.19 -3.51 -8.37
C GLY A 46 0.82 -2.64 -7.61
N GLY A 47 0.40 -1.99 -6.52
CA GLY A 47 1.26 -1.20 -5.64
C GLY A 47 2.12 -2.05 -4.71
N VAL A 48 3.12 -1.42 -4.09
CA VAL A 48 4.12 -2.09 -3.24
C VAL A 48 3.71 -2.05 -1.77
N CYS A 49 3.69 -3.22 -1.13
CA CYS A 49 3.60 -3.35 0.32
C CYS A 49 5.01 -3.46 0.91
N MET A 50 5.37 -2.52 1.79
CA MET A 50 6.70 -2.50 2.41
C MET A 50 6.82 -3.54 3.54
N SER A 51 8.00 -4.15 3.68
CA SER A 51 8.33 -5.02 4.81
C SER A 51 8.53 -4.21 6.09
N PHE A 52 8.44 -4.88 7.24
CA PHE A 52 8.56 -4.25 8.56
C PHE A 52 9.54 -4.97 9.50
N TYR A 53 9.67 -6.30 9.41
CA TYR A 53 10.41 -7.10 10.38
C TYR A 53 11.92 -6.84 10.26
N ASP A 54 12.44 -7.01 9.04
CA ASP A 54 13.78 -6.58 8.63
C ASP A 54 14.03 -5.09 8.84
N TRP A 55 13.05 -4.22 8.54
CA TRP A 55 13.17 -2.77 8.70
C TRP A 55 13.30 -2.35 10.17
N TYR A 56 12.56 -3.01 11.07
CA TYR A 56 12.65 -2.78 12.51
C TYR A 56 13.85 -3.49 13.14
N CYS A 57 14.54 -4.35 12.38
CA CYS A 57 15.57 -5.24 12.90
C CYS A 57 15.03 -6.18 13.99
N ASP A 58 13.76 -6.58 13.86
CA ASP A 58 13.09 -7.56 14.71
C ASP A 58 13.05 -8.93 14.03
#